data_AF-A0A6A5VJS6-F1
#
_entry.id   AF-A0A6A5VJS6-F1
#
_cell.length_a   1.000
_cell.length_b   1.000
_cell.length_c   1.000
_cell.angle_alpha   90.00
_cell.angle_beta   90.00
_cell.angle_gamma   90.00
#
_symmetry.space_group_name_H-M   'P 1'
#
loop_
_entity.id
_entity.type
_entity.pdbx_description
1 polymer ?
#
loop_
_entity_poly.entity_id
_entity_poly.type
_entity_poly.pdbx_seq_one_letter_code
_entity_poly.pdbx_strand_id
1 'polypeptide(L)'
;MTTGSQKQEITADEVERNKLLAEAQECLHIITFQPGGGKYAKRKEARTKPNQRLVDVFGIRNVFTDATQDSTFSKSTIDRMKAICNMADHPEGDWTGLRERALRYFEEYMQSEKVDTHINLAELTQFITLKISLSYLFKHAESAFNLPATFDDIAYTARRINELWIESKKPDGELPNWKYEDHLRLALDRLTKNPTPMPGGFPTMEDMDDPNPLNFLLPAYETMWRVVMRCFMEVQLRGAENAPEWCLVLTEYREGLKSPDYMPKTFHNPSKAGIRPIDIAKEALRLYPPSRRVHRDFDGEIHRADIEARHRSKLLGGDDPLVFRPERWQNICPDKRAKFYEEMTAEADQAKRNKSNLKRGELELGFMPFATLCTADSKETKGFAMKMILLLVAVLCRGLNGHWELPESETLHVPLESGREAYGALRLKKI
;
A
#
# COMPACT_ATOMS: atom_id res chain seq x y z
N MET A 1 44.02 42.65 -19.03
CA MET A 1 43.31 41.35 -19.02
C MET A 1 42.38 41.36 -17.81
N THR A 2 41.14 41.78 -18.02
CA THR A 2 40.11 41.83 -16.99
C THR A 2 39.28 40.57 -17.14
N THR A 3 39.45 39.63 -16.22
CA THR A 3 38.67 38.40 -16.11
C THR A 3 37.25 38.75 -15.67
N GLY A 4 36.36 38.90 -16.65
CA GLY A 4 34.92 39.03 -16.40
C GLY A 4 34.39 37.73 -15.81
N SER A 5 34.09 37.73 -14.52
CA SER A 5 33.31 36.70 -13.86
C SER A 5 31.87 36.78 -14.39
N GLN A 6 31.54 35.93 -15.36
CA GLN A 6 30.15 35.69 -15.76
C GLN A 6 29.44 34.99 -14.60
N LYS A 7 28.61 35.74 -13.86
CA LYS A 7 27.58 35.13 -13.01
C LYS A 7 26.61 34.40 -13.93
N GLN A 8 26.58 33.06 -13.87
CA GLN A 8 25.52 32.28 -14.49
C GLN A 8 24.18 32.74 -13.91
N GLU A 9 23.33 33.29 -14.77
CA GLU A 9 21.98 33.73 -14.43
C GLU A 9 21.11 32.47 -14.29
N ILE A 10 20.69 32.15 -13.07
CA ILE A 10 19.87 30.96 -12.77
C ILE A 10 18.48 31.19 -13.37
N THR A 11 18.00 30.24 -14.17
CA THR A 11 16.69 30.33 -14.82
C THR A 11 15.53 30.18 -13.82
N ALA A 12 14.34 30.71 -14.14
CA ALA A 12 13.17 30.56 -13.28
C ALA A 12 12.80 29.10 -13.01
N ASP A 13 12.96 28.22 -14.01
CA ASP A 13 12.73 26.78 -13.88
C ASP A 13 13.75 26.11 -12.94
N GLU A 14 15.01 26.54 -12.97
CA GLU A 14 16.03 26.05 -12.02
C GLU A 14 15.73 26.51 -10.59
N VAL A 15 15.26 27.74 -10.40
CA VAL A 15 14.82 28.23 -9.08
C VAL A 15 13.63 27.42 -8.55
N GLU A 16 12.61 27.18 -9.39
CA GLU A 16 11.45 26.36 -9.03
C GLU A 16 11.89 24.93 -8.66
N ARG A 17 12.72 24.31 -9.51
CA ARG A 17 13.24 22.96 -9.27
C ARG A 17 14.01 22.87 -7.96
N ASN A 18 14.90 23.81 -7.67
CA ASN A 18 15.68 23.83 -6.43
C ASN A 18 14.78 24.00 -5.20
N LYS A 19 13.74 24.83 -5.29
CA LYS A 19 12.73 24.96 -4.24
C LYS A 19 12.01 23.63 -3.98
N LEU A 20 11.54 22.95 -5.04
CA LEU A 20 10.87 21.66 -4.91
C LEU A 20 11.78 20.57 -4.33
N LEU A 21 13.08 20.59 -4.66
CA LEU A 21 14.07 19.66 -4.10
C LEU A 21 14.29 19.91 -2.61
N ALA A 22 14.42 21.18 -2.19
CA ALA A 22 14.53 21.53 -0.78
C ALA A 22 13.30 21.09 0.02
N GLU A 23 12.11 21.30 -0.54
CA GLU A 23 10.82 20.88 -0.01
C GLU A 23 10.69 19.34 0.12
N ALA A 24 11.20 18.58 -0.86
CA ALA A 24 11.26 17.12 -0.79
C ALA A 24 12.23 16.64 0.30
N GLN A 25 13.37 17.31 0.43
CA GLN A 25 14.37 17.03 1.46
C GLN A 25 13.84 17.31 2.87
N GLU A 26 13.10 18.41 3.07
CA GLU A 26 12.45 18.71 4.34
C GLU A 26 11.43 17.63 4.74
N CYS A 27 10.59 17.19 3.79
CA CYS A 27 9.67 16.08 4.03
C CYS A 27 10.41 14.81 4.45
N LEU A 28 11.52 14.50 3.78
CA LEU A 28 12.37 13.36 4.13
C LEU A 28 12.95 13.50 5.54
N HIS A 29 13.47 14.68 5.89
CA HIS A 29 14.01 14.99 7.21
C HIS A 29 12.99 14.78 8.33
N ILE A 30 11.75 15.24 8.16
CA ILE A 30 10.67 14.99 9.14
C ILE A 30 10.44 13.49 9.30
N ILE A 31 10.39 12.75 8.19
CA ILE A 31 10.15 11.30 8.19
C ILE A 31 11.28 10.53 8.88
N THR A 32 12.54 10.90 8.64
CA THR A 32 13.75 10.23 9.14
C THR A 32 14.21 10.74 10.51
N PHE A 33 13.44 11.62 11.17
CA PHE A 33 13.77 12.22 12.46
C PHE A 33 15.06 13.05 12.40
N GLN A 34 15.17 13.90 11.38
CA GLN A 34 16.30 14.79 11.16
C GLN A 34 15.86 16.26 11.01
N PRO A 35 15.11 16.85 11.98
CA PRO A 35 14.73 18.26 11.88
C PRO A 35 15.99 19.14 11.74
N GLY A 36 16.00 20.03 10.74
CA GLY A 36 17.18 20.85 10.41
C GLY A 36 18.41 20.08 9.94
N GLY A 37 18.28 18.80 9.58
CA GLY A 37 19.37 17.92 9.10
C GLY A 37 20.12 17.13 10.18
N GLY A 38 19.91 17.44 11.47
CA GLY A 38 20.55 16.76 12.61
C GLY A 38 19.71 15.60 13.16
N LYS A 39 20.34 14.50 13.59
CA LYS A 39 19.62 13.35 14.17
C LYS A 39 18.87 13.77 15.46
N TYR A 40 17.56 13.61 15.48
CA TYR A 40 16.75 13.80 16.68
C TYR A 40 16.84 12.58 17.61
N ALA A 41 16.98 12.85 18.92
CA ALA A 41 17.18 11.82 19.94
C ALA A 41 15.87 11.13 20.38
N LYS A 42 14.80 11.90 20.63
CA LYS A 42 13.52 11.40 21.18
C LYS A 42 12.58 10.85 20.09
N ARG A 43 13.09 10.02 19.18
CA ARG A 43 12.35 9.56 17.98
C ARG A 43 11.04 8.83 18.29
N LYS A 44 11.02 8.06 19.37
CA LYS A 44 9.81 7.31 19.77
C LYS A 44 8.70 8.28 20.17
N GLU A 45 8.98 9.17 21.12
CA GLU A 45 8.04 10.21 21.60
C GLU A 45 7.52 11.09 20.44
N ALA A 46 8.42 11.52 19.56
CA ALA A 46 8.05 12.34 18.41
C ALA A 46 7.04 11.69 17.48
N ARG A 47 6.99 10.35 17.44
CA ARG A 47 6.07 9.60 16.60
C ARG A 47 4.82 9.17 17.34
N THR A 48 4.91 8.76 18.60
CA THR A 48 3.77 8.16 19.31
C THR A 48 2.69 9.19 19.64
N LYS A 49 3.07 10.39 20.08
CA LYS A 49 2.11 11.42 20.49
C LYS A 49 1.10 11.79 19.38
N PRO A 50 1.51 12.06 18.12
CA PRO A 50 0.55 12.28 17.03
C PRO A 50 -0.29 11.05 16.63
N ASN A 51 0.11 9.84 17.06
CA ASN A 51 -0.55 8.58 16.71
C ASN A 51 -1.35 7.97 17.87
N GLN A 52 -1.44 8.65 19.01
CA GLN A 52 -2.12 8.13 20.21
C GLN A 52 -3.58 7.75 19.93
N ARG A 53 -4.27 8.52 19.09
CA ARG A 53 -5.63 8.23 18.64
C ARG A 53 -5.80 6.81 18.06
N LEU A 54 -4.78 6.29 17.38
CA LEU A 54 -4.85 4.95 16.80
C LEU A 54 -4.86 3.85 17.87
N VAL A 55 -4.24 4.11 19.02
CA VAL A 55 -4.32 3.22 20.20
C VAL A 55 -5.74 3.21 20.73
N ASP A 56 -6.35 4.38 20.88
CA ASP A 56 -7.69 4.48 21.46
C ASP A 56 -8.74 3.80 20.56
N VAL A 57 -8.67 4.05 19.23
CA VAL A 57 -9.65 3.58 18.26
C VAL A 57 -9.48 2.10 17.92
N PHE A 58 -8.24 1.63 17.74
CA PHE A 58 -7.96 0.28 17.23
C PHE A 58 -7.26 -0.64 18.22
N GLY A 59 -6.84 -0.15 19.39
CA GLY A 59 -6.14 -0.96 20.38
C GLY A 59 -4.77 -1.46 19.90
N ILE A 60 -4.14 -0.77 18.93
CA ILE A 60 -2.87 -1.21 18.33
C ILE A 60 -1.67 -0.70 19.12
N ARG A 61 -0.67 -1.57 19.25
CA ARG A 61 0.63 -1.30 19.86
C ARG A 61 1.72 -1.69 18.86
N ASN A 62 1.92 -0.89 17.83
CA ASN A 62 2.89 -1.22 16.79
C ASN A 62 4.00 -0.17 16.73
N VAL A 63 4.85 -0.28 15.71
CA VAL A 63 5.95 0.64 15.50
C VAL A 63 5.49 2.11 15.49
N PHE A 64 4.25 2.46 15.16
CA PHE A 64 3.78 3.84 15.16
C PHE A 64 3.24 4.34 16.51
N THR A 65 2.81 3.43 17.39
CA THR A 65 2.08 3.78 18.62
C THR A 65 2.80 3.40 19.91
N ASP A 66 3.80 2.53 19.85
CA ASP A 66 4.53 2.04 21.03
C ASP A 66 5.56 3.07 21.54
N ALA A 67 5.30 3.57 22.75
CA ALA A 67 6.14 4.55 23.47
C ALA A 67 7.16 3.90 24.42
N THR A 68 7.08 2.58 24.64
CA THR A 68 7.88 1.92 25.67
C THR A 68 9.33 1.70 25.21
N GLN A 69 10.26 1.64 26.17
CA GLN A 69 11.66 1.28 25.89
C GLN A 69 11.79 -0.19 25.46
N ASP A 70 10.84 -1.04 25.84
CA ASP A 70 10.85 -2.47 25.60
C ASP A 70 10.48 -2.80 24.14
N SER A 71 11.50 -2.70 23.27
CA SER A 71 11.37 -2.86 21.82
C SER A 71 11.00 -4.27 21.35
N THR A 72 10.83 -5.22 22.26
CA THR A 72 10.64 -6.65 21.96
C THR A 72 9.35 -6.91 21.19
N PHE A 73 8.23 -6.31 21.60
CA PHE A 73 6.93 -6.47 20.95
C PHE A 73 6.86 -5.83 19.54
N SER A 74 7.34 -4.59 19.43
CA SER A 74 7.42 -3.90 18.13
C SER A 74 8.38 -4.61 17.17
N LYS A 75 9.48 -5.16 17.69
CA LYS A 75 10.46 -5.91 16.89
C LYS A 75 9.94 -7.27 16.46
N SER A 76 9.28 -8.03 17.34
CA SER A 76 8.67 -9.32 16.98
C SER A 76 7.57 -9.17 15.94
N THR A 77 6.76 -8.11 16.03
CA THR A 77 5.74 -7.75 15.02
C THR A 77 6.39 -7.44 13.67
N ILE A 78 7.49 -6.69 13.65
CA ILE A 78 8.26 -6.37 12.43
C ILE A 78 8.87 -7.63 11.82
N ASP A 79 9.48 -8.48 12.65
CA ASP A 79 10.17 -9.68 12.19
C ASP A 79 9.16 -10.71 11.65
N ARG A 80 8.00 -10.86 12.31
CA ARG A 80 6.86 -11.65 11.80
C ARG A 80 6.38 -11.11 10.45
N MET A 81 6.17 -9.80 10.32
CA MET A 81 5.79 -9.18 9.05
C MET A 81 6.81 -9.41 7.93
N LYS A 82 8.11 -9.31 8.24
CA LYS A 82 9.18 -9.55 7.26
C LYS A 82 9.24 -11.00 6.83
N ALA A 83 9.14 -11.94 7.77
CA ALA A 83 9.12 -13.37 7.50
C ALA A 83 7.95 -13.72 6.58
N ILE A 84 6.76 -13.22 6.91
CA ILE A 84 5.53 -13.47 6.16
C ILE A 84 5.59 -12.87 4.74
N CYS A 85 6.12 -11.65 4.60
CA CYS A 85 6.24 -11.00 3.29
C CYS A 85 7.38 -11.57 2.41
N ASN A 86 8.28 -12.39 2.97
CA ASN A 86 9.33 -13.07 2.19
C ASN A 86 8.77 -14.38 1.58
N MET A 87 7.99 -14.21 0.52
CA MET A 87 7.32 -15.31 -0.20
C MET A 87 8.26 -16.37 -0.82
N ALA A 88 9.59 -16.17 -0.81
CA ALA A 88 10.53 -17.17 -1.31
C ALA A 88 10.70 -18.36 -0.35
N ASP A 89 10.46 -18.13 0.94
CA ASP A 89 10.67 -19.12 2.02
C ASP A 89 9.37 -19.36 2.82
N HIS A 90 8.21 -18.95 2.28
CA HIS A 90 6.95 -18.93 3.03
C HIS A 90 6.29 -20.32 3.06
N PRO A 91 5.96 -20.86 4.24
CA PRO A 91 5.41 -22.22 4.37
C PRO A 91 4.00 -22.37 3.75
N GLU A 92 3.25 -21.27 3.60
CA GLU A 92 1.86 -21.28 3.09
C GLU A 92 1.74 -21.00 1.58
N GLY A 93 2.85 -21.10 0.85
CA GLY A 93 2.91 -21.06 -0.61
C GLY A 93 3.68 -19.86 -1.17
N ASP A 94 3.75 -19.81 -2.49
CA ASP A 94 4.46 -18.81 -3.27
C ASP A 94 3.48 -17.78 -3.90
N TRP A 95 3.96 -17.01 -4.88
CA TRP A 95 3.11 -16.09 -5.64
C TRP A 95 2.07 -16.79 -6.53
N THR A 96 2.32 -18.04 -6.93
CA THR A 96 1.34 -18.87 -7.65
C THR A 96 0.13 -19.13 -6.76
N GLY A 97 0.37 -19.57 -5.51
CA GLY A 97 -0.68 -19.75 -4.52
C GLY A 97 -1.44 -18.46 -4.19
N LEU A 98 -0.74 -17.34 -4.01
CA LEU A 98 -1.39 -16.03 -3.78
C LEU A 98 -2.28 -15.60 -4.96
N ARG A 99 -1.82 -15.83 -6.20
CA ARG A 99 -2.60 -15.55 -7.41
C ARG A 99 -3.88 -16.38 -7.45
N GLU A 100 -3.77 -17.68 -7.22
CA GLU A 100 -4.92 -18.59 -7.22
C GLU A 100 -5.93 -18.23 -6.13
N ARG A 101 -5.45 -17.93 -4.92
CA ARG A 101 -6.28 -17.42 -3.82
C ARG A 101 -7.01 -16.13 -4.20
N ALA A 102 -6.29 -15.15 -4.75
CA ALA A 102 -6.90 -13.88 -5.14
C ALA A 102 -8.01 -14.05 -6.21
N LEU A 103 -7.78 -14.93 -7.20
CA LEU A 103 -8.80 -15.27 -8.20
C LEU A 103 -10.00 -15.96 -7.54
N ARG A 104 -9.77 -16.95 -6.67
CA ARG A 104 -10.83 -17.66 -5.96
C ARG A 104 -11.67 -16.73 -5.09
N TYR A 105 -11.04 -15.83 -4.34
CA TYR A 105 -11.74 -14.86 -3.48
C TYR A 105 -12.52 -13.82 -4.28
N PHE A 106 -12.06 -13.48 -5.49
CA PHE A 106 -12.86 -12.70 -6.42
C PHE A 106 -14.12 -13.47 -6.82
N GLU A 107 -13.98 -14.70 -7.31
CA GLU A 107 -15.15 -15.48 -7.77
C GLU A 107 -16.15 -15.76 -6.64
N GLU A 108 -15.66 -16.03 -5.42
CA GLU A 108 -16.49 -16.18 -4.23
C GLU A 108 -17.35 -14.94 -3.96
N TYR A 109 -16.77 -13.74 -4.04
CA TYR A 109 -17.54 -12.50 -3.88
C TYR A 109 -18.57 -12.36 -5.00
N MET A 110 -18.19 -12.65 -6.26
CA MET A 110 -19.07 -12.57 -7.42
C MET A 110 -20.24 -13.56 -7.38
N GLN A 111 -20.10 -14.66 -6.65
CA GLN A 111 -21.16 -15.66 -6.44
C GLN A 111 -22.05 -15.36 -5.23
N SER A 112 -21.72 -14.35 -4.42
CA SER A 112 -22.53 -13.97 -3.27
C SER A 112 -23.84 -13.31 -3.69
N GLU A 113 -24.88 -13.44 -2.84
CA GLU A 113 -26.19 -12.82 -3.06
C GLU A 113 -26.15 -11.28 -3.13
N LYS A 114 -25.01 -10.67 -2.75
CA LYS A 114 -24.77 -9.23 -2.81
C LYS A 114 -24.50 -8.72 -4.21
N VAL A 115 -24.20 -9.61 -5.15
CA VAL A 115 -23.89 -9.26 -6.54
C VAL A 115 -25.13 -9.50 -7.39
N ASP A 116 -25.71 -8.41 -7.89
CA ASP A 116 -26.90 -8.44 -8.73
C ASP A 116 -26.64 -7.71 -10.06
N THR A 117 -27.48 -6.75 -10.41
CA THR A 117 -27.25 -5.78 -11.49
C THR A 117 -26.18 -4.74 -11.12
N HIS A 118 -25.82 -4.62 -9.84
CA HIS A 118 -24.84 -3.68 -9.32
C HIS A 118 -23.84 -4.37 -8.39
N ILE A 119 -22.63 -3.80 -8.30
CA ILE A 119 -21.61 -4.22 -7.32
C ILE A 119 -20.99 -3.02 -6.64
N ASN A 120 -20.78 -3.10 -5.33
CA ASN A 120 -20.00 -2.09 -4.61
C ASN A 120 -18.50 -2.37 -4.81
N LEU A 121 -17.81 -1.50 -5.55
CA LEU A 121 -16.39 -1.68 -5.88
C LEU A 121 -15.50 -1.63 -4.64
N ALA A 122 -15.83 -0.77 -3.67
CA ALA A 122 -15.09 -0.67 -2.43
C ALA A 122 -15.26 -1.95 -1.59
N GLU A 123 -16.47 -2.48 -1.47
CA GLU A 123 -16.74 -3.71 -0.73
C GLU A 123 -16.02 -4.92 -1.36
N LEU A 124 -16.13 -5.10 -2.68
CA LEU A 124 -15.40 -6.13 -3.43
C LEU A 124 -13.88 -6.03 -3.19
N THR A 125 -13.32 -4.84 -3.36
CA THR A 125 -11.87 -4.64 -3.23
C THR A 125 -11.41 -4.87 -1.79
N GLN A 126 -12.20 -4.40 -0.80
CA GLN A 126 -11.92 -4.63 0.61
C GLN A 126 -11.99 -6.12 0.96
N PHE A 127 -13.01 -6.83 0.48
CA PHE A 127 -13.20 -8.25 0.74
C PHE A 127 -11.99 -9.07 0.26
N ILE A 128 -11.61 -8.93 -1.02
CA ILE A 128 -10.49 -9.69 -1.58
C ILE A 128 -9.18 -9.31 -0.88
N THR A 129 -8.93 -8.01 -0.67
CA THR A 129 -7.69 -7.55 -0.04
C THR A 129 -7.60 -7.99 1.43
N LEU A 130 -8.70 -7.98 2.17
CA LEU A 130 -8.73 -8.44 3.56
C LEU A 130 -8.53 -9.96 3.63
N LYS A 131 -9.26 -10.71 2.80
CA LYS A 131 -9.20 -12.18 2.78
C LYS A 131 -7.81 -12.69 2.38
N ILE A 132 -7.18 -12.08 1.37
CA ILE A 132 -5.80 -12.42 1.01
C ILE A 132 -4.82 -12.06 2.15
N SER A 133 -5.00 -10.90 2.80
CA SER A 133 -4.16 -10.48 3.92
C SER A 133 -4.26 -11.45 5.09
N LEU A 134 -5.47 -11.88 5.43
CA LEU A 134 -5.71 -12.89 6.46
C LEU A 134 -4.98 -14.20 6.12
N SER A 135 -5.08 -14.65 4.86
CA SER A 135 -4.54 -15.93 4.40
C SER A 135 -3.02 -16.08 4.53
N TYR A 136 -2.26 -14.98 4.50
CA TYR A 136 -0.80 -15.04 4.66
C TYR A 136 -0.33 -14.53 6.02
N LEU A 137 -1.14 -13.76 6.75
CA LEU A 137 -0.76 -13.22 8.08
C LEU A 137 -1.05 -14.18 9.23
N PHE A 138 -2.07 -15.04 9.07
CA PHE A 138 -2.59 -15.88 10.15
C PHE A 138 -2.74 -17.32 9.67
N LYS A 139 -1.97 -18.20 10.31
CA LYS A 139 -1.92 -19.64 10.00
C LYS A 139 -3.27 -20.34 9.98
N HIS A 140 -4.20 -19.87 10.80
CA HIS A 140 -5.53 -20.47 10.95
C HIS A 140 -6.61 -19.85 10.05
N ALA A 141 -6.28 -18.80 9.28
CA ALA A 141 -7.27 -18.11 8.46
C ALA A 141 -7.88 -19.00 7.37
N GLU A 142 -7.07 -19.77 6.64
CA GLU A 142 -7.57 -20.70 5.62
C GLU A 142 -8.51 -21.76 6.21
N SER A 143 -8.24 -22.24 7.43
CA SER A 143 -9.15 -23.16 8.12
C SER A 143 -10.47 -22.48 8.48
N ALA A 144 -10.42 -21.23 8.95
CA ALA A 144 -11.60 -20.43 9.26
C ALA A 144 -12.45 -20.14 8.01
N PHE A 145 -11.85 -19.99 6.82
CA PHE A 145 -12.57 -19.69 5.58
C PHE A 145 -13.59 -20.76 5.15
N ASN A 146 -13.49 -21.99 5.68
CA ASN A 146 -14.44 -23.06 5.38
C ASN A 146 -15.70 -23.02 6.27
N LEU A 147 -15.78 -22.10 7.24
CA LEU A 147 -16.94 -21.97 8.13
C LEU A 147 -18.05 -21.10 7.49
N PRO A 148 -19.33 -21.41 7.73
CA PRO A 148 -20.46 -20.72 7.09
C PRO A 148 -20.52 -19.20 7.30
N ALA A 149 -20.12 -18.70 8.47
CA ALA A 149 -20.22 -17.28 8.82
C ALA A 149 -19.05 -16.42 8.32
N THR A 150 -18.03 -17.03 7.72
CA THR A 150 -16.75 -16.36 7.48
C THR A 150 -16.83 -15.26 6.42
N PHE A 151 -17.68 -15.42 5.41
CA PHE A 151 -17.91 -14.37 4.41
C PHE A 151 -18.40 -13.08 5.08
N ASP A 152 -19.41 -13.20 5.95
CA ASP A 152 -20.00 -12.07 6.67
C ASP A 152 -19.01 -11.48 7.68
N ASP A 153 -18.20 -12.30 8.35
CA ASP A 153 -17.15 -11.81 9.24
C ASP A 153 -16.10 -10.98 8.52
N ILE A 154 -15.67 -11.40 7.33
CA ILE A 154 -14.72 -10.65 6.49
C ILE A 154 -15.36 -9.34 6.04
N ALA A 155 -16.57 -9.39 5.49
CA ALA A 155 -17.27 -8.20 5.01
C ALA A 155 -17.55 -7.20 6.15
N TYR A 156 -17.98 -7.69 7.31
CA TYR A 156 -18.18 -6.90 8.52
C TYR A 156 -16.88 -6.27 9.02
N THR A 157 -15.81 -7.06 9.13
CA THR A 157 -14.50 -6.59 9.60
C THR A 157 -13.95 -5.48 8.70
N ALA A 158 -14.01 -5.68 7.39
CA ALA A 158 -13.60 -4.67 6.40
C ALA A 158 -14.37 -3.36 6.56
N ARG A 159 -15.71 -3.46 6.61
CA ARG A 159 -16.59 -2.30 6.77
C ARG A 159 -16.34 -1.56 8.09
N ARG A 160 -16.30 -2.27 9.22
CA ARG A 160 -16.15 -1.66 10.55
C ARG A 160 -14.78 -1.01 10.71
N ILE A 161 -13.69 -1.61 10.21
CA ILE A 161 -12.36 -0.96 10.20
C ILE A 161 -12.43 0.37 9.44
N ASN A 162 -13.10 0.42 8.29
CA ASN A 162 -13.24 1.65 7.52
C ASN A 162 -14.08 2.71 8.28
N GLU A 163 -15.21 2.32 8.87
CA GLU A 163 -16.07 3.20 9.68
C GLU A 163 -15.30 3.80 10.87
N LEU A 164 -14.56 3.00 11.64
CA LEU A 164 -13.74 3.47 12.75
C LEU A 164 -12.71 4.52 12.32
N TRP A 165 -12.12 4.35 11.14
CA TRP A 165 -11.18 5.31 10.58
C TRP A 165 -11.81 6.63 10.17
N ILE A 166 -13.05 6.60 9.71
CA ILE A 166 -13.86 7.77 9.35
C ILE A 166 -14.28 8.51 10.62
N GLU A 167 -14.89 7.78 11.56
CA GLU A 167 -15.36 8.28 12.85
C GLU A 167 -14.23 8.94 13.65
N SER A 168 -13.04 8.32 13.69
CA SER A 168 -11.87 8.87 14.38
C SER A 168 -11.34 10.22 13.86
N LYS A 169 -11.86 10.69 12.72
CA LYS A 169 -11.44 11.96 12.10
C LYS A 169 -12.52 13.03 12.17
N LYS A 170 -13.71 12.72 12.69
CA LYS A 170 -14.78 13.70 12.87
C LYS A 170 -14.41 14.64 14.02
N PRO A 171 -14.42 15.98 13.81
CA PRO A 171 -14.07 16.95 14.86
C PRO A 171 -15.00 16.89 16.07
N ASP A 172 -16.30 16.67 15.83
CA ASP A 172 -17.36 16.77 16.83
C ASP A 172 -17.96 15.40 17.25
N GLY A 173 -17.35 14.30 16.80
CA GLY A 173 -17.82 12.94 17.12
C GLY A 173 -17.19 12.41 18.40
N GLU A 174 -17.94 11.57 19.13
CA GLU A 174 -17.32 10.73 20.17
C GLU A 174 -16.25 9.85 19.53
N LEU A 175 -15.04 9.89 20.10
CA LEU A 175 -13.93 9.08 19.59
C LEU A 175 -14.23 7.60 19.84
N PRO A 176 -14.27 6.74 18.80
CA PRO A 176 -14.47 5.32 19.00
C PRO A 176 -13.38 4.75 19.91
N ASN A 177 -13.75 3.76 20.73
CA ASN A 177 -12.80 3.14 21.64
C ASN A 177 -12.81 1.63 21.45
N TRP A 178 -11.63 1.08 21.17
CA TRP A 178 -11.40 -0.35 20.97
C TRP A 178 -11.97 -1.23 22.08
N LYS A 179 -12.00 -0.73 23.33
CA LYS A 179 -12.55 -1.49 24.47
C LYS A 179 -14.03 -1.84 24.32
N TYR A 180 -14.78 -1.13 23.45
CA TYR A 180 -16.21 -1.31 23.21
C TYR A 180 -16.52 -1.96 21.86
N GLU A 181 -15.49 -2.37 21.10
CA GLU A 181 -15.65 -2.97 19.76
C GLU A 181 -15.80 -4.51 19.83
N ASP A 182 -16.68 -5.01 20.70
CA ASP A 182 -16.83 -6.44 21.00
C ASP A 182 -17.16 -7.28 19.76
N HIS A 183 -18.02 -6.78 18.89
CA HIS A 183 -18.42 -7.48 17.67
C HIS A 183 -17.26 -7.62 16.68
N LEU A 184 -16.45 -6.56 16.54
CA LEU A 184 -15.25 -6.59 15.70
C LEU A 184 -14.20 -7.53 16.28
N ARG A 185 -14.02 -7.55 17.60
CA ARG A 185 -13.12 -8.48 18.28
C ARG A 185 -13.55 -9.94 18.06
N LEU A 186 -14.84 -10.24 18.20
CA LEU A 186 -15.37 -11.58 17.98
C LEU A 186 -15.21 -12.03 16.52
N ALA A 187 -15.46 -11.14 15.56
CA ALA A 187 -15.24 -11.44 14.14
C ALA A 187 -13.74 -11.70 13.86
N LEU A 188 -12.85 -10.85 14.36
CA LEU A 188 -11.40 -11.03 14.21
C LEU A 188 -10.92 -12.33 14.86
N ASP A 189 -11.41 -12.68 16.05
CA ASP A 189 -11.06 -13.92 16.73
C ASP A 189 -11.47 -15.15 15.89
N ARG A 190 -12.68 -15.16 15.33
CA ARG A 190 -13.13 -16.24 14.42
C ARG A 190 -12.28 -16.34 13.15
N LEU A 191 -11.78 -15.22 12.64
CA LEU A 191 -10.98 -15.16 11.41
C LEU A 191 -9.50 -15.49 11.60
N THR A 192 -8.96 -15.33 12.81
CA THR A 192 -7.51 -15.34 13.05
C THR A 192 -7.04 -16.43 14.00
N LYS A 193 -7.91 -16.90 14.90
CA LYS A 193 -7.59 -17.93 15.89
C LYS A 193 -8.06 -19.31 15.41
N ASN A 194 -7.58 -20.35 16.09
CA ASN A 194 -7.95 -21.71 15.79
C ASN A 194 -9.47 -21.91 16.02
N PRO A 195 -10.26 -22.26 14.98
CA PRO A 195 -11.71 -22.41 15.10
C PRO A 195 -12.13 -23.67 15.90
N THR A 196 -11.21 -24.60 16.15
CA THR A 196 -11.47 -25.81 16.93
C THR A 196 -10.54 -25.87 18.14
N PRO A 197 -10.90 -25.28 19.29
CA PRO A 197 -10.44 -25.85 20.55
C PRO A 197 -11.05 -27.25 20.62
N MET A 198 -10.22 -28.29 20.70
CA MET A 198 -10.68 -29.63 21.04
C MET A 198 -11.64 -29.53 22.23
N PRO A 199 -12.77 -30.28 22.29
CA PRO A 199 -13.60 -30.29 23.49
C PRO A 199 -12.75 -30.70 24.69
N GLY A 200 -12.58 -29.79 25.67
CA GLY A 200 -11.68 -29.97 26.82
C GLY A 200 -10.22 -29.55 26.61
N GLY A 201 -9.88 -29.01 25.44
CA GLY A 201 -8.59 -28.37 25.17
C GLY A 201 -8.57 -26.97 25.79
N PHE A 202 -7.69 -26.77 26.77
CA PHE A 202 -7.37 -25.44 27.24
C PHE A 202 -6.69 -24.65 26.12
N PRO A 203 -6.98 -23.35 25.95
CA PRO A 203 -6.20 -22.50 25.05
C PRO A 203 -4.73 -22.65 25.42
N THR A 204 -3.87 -22.82 24.41
CA THR A 204 -2.43 -22.92 24.65
C THR A 204 -1.92 -21.57 25.17
N MET A 205 -0.77 -21.55 25.87
CA MET A 205 -0.15 -20.27 26.25
C MET A 205 0.11 -19.37 25.01
N GLU A 206 0.33 -19.96 23.84
CA GLU A 206 0.46 -19.21 22.56
C GLU A 206 -0.86 -18.54 22.13
N ASP A 207 -2.02 -19.14 22.41
CA ASP A 207 -3.35 -18.58 22.07
C ASP A 207 -3.77 -17.41 22.99
N MET A 208 -3.22 -17.38 24.21
CA MET A 208 -3.57 -16.40 25.25
C MET A 208 -2.79 -15.07 25.10
N ASP A 209 -1.64 -15.11 24.42
CA ASP A 209 -0.73 -13.97 24.24
C ASP A 209 -0.69 -13.40 22.80
N ASP A 210 -1.50 -13.92 21.86
CA ASP A 210 -1.49 -13.41 20.48
C ASP A 210 -2.01 -11.97 20.45
N PRO A 211 -1.19 -11.00 19.99
CA PRO A 211 -1.59 -9.61 20.03
C PRO A 211 -2.77 -9.32 19.13
N ASN A 212 -3.48 -8.24 19.47
CA ASN A 212 -4.57 -7.69 18.66
C ASN A 212 -4.25 -7.79 17.14
N PRO A 213 -5.02 -8.58 16.37
CA PRO A 213 -4.77 -8.83 14.94
C PRO A 213 -4.66 -7.56 14.08
N LEU A 214 -5.28 -6.46 14.52
CA LEU A 214 -5.21 -5.16 13.85
C LEU A 214 -3.79 -4.58 13.81
N ASN A 215 -2.88 -5.01 14.69
CA ASN A 215 -1.46 -4.66 14.60
C ASN A 215 -0.85 -5.06 13.25
N PHE A 216 -1.36 -6.16 12.66
CA PHE A 216 -0.89 -6.68 11.39
C PHE A 216 -1.82 -6.30 10.23
N LEU A 217 -3.14 -6.38 10.45
CA LEU A 217 -4.11 -6.15 9.39
C LEU A 217 -4.14 -4.69 8.92
N LEU A 218 -4.04 -3.70 9.81
CA LEU A 218 -4.08 -2.30 9.38
C LEU A 218 -2.95 -1.93 8.38
N PRO A 219 -1.66 -2.25 8.63
CA PRO A 219 -0.61 -1.94 7.67
C PRO A 219 -0.63 -2.81 6.39
N ALA A 220 -1.19 -4.02 6.44
CA ALA A 220 -1.22 -4.94 5.31
C ALA A 220 -2.45 -4.78 4.41
N TYR A 221 -3.62 -4.58 5.01
CA TYR A 221 -4.91 -4.50 4.31
C TYR A 221 -5.36 -3.06 4.09
N GLU A 222 -5.47 -2.25 5.15
CA GLU A 222 -6.23 -0.98 5.12
C GLU A 222 -5.65 0.03 4.13
N THR A 223 -4.34 0.09 4.08
CA THR A 223 -3.59 0.93 3.16
C THR A 223 -3.58 0.38 1.74
N MET A 224 -3.57 -0.95 1.59
CA MET A 224 -3.42 -1.63 0.30
C MET A 224 -4.69 -1.56 -0.54
N TRP A 225 -5.86 -1.87 0.04
CA TRP A 225 -7.11 -1.94 -0.72
C TRP A 225 -7.47 -0.59 -1.36
N ARG A 226 -7.10 0.51 -0.69
CA ARG A 226 -7.31 1.88 -1.20
C ARG A 226 -6.47 2.21 -2.43
N VAL A 227 -5.25 1.69 -2.51
CA VAL A 227 -4.37 1.86 -3.67
C VAL A 227 -4.82 0.94 -4.80
N VAL A 228 -5.18 -0.32 -4.47
CA VAL A 228 -5.72 -1.29 -5.43
C VAL A 228 -6.95 -0.72 -6.12
N MET A 229 -7.94 -0.25 -5.35
CA MET A 229 -9.17 0.30 -5.90
C MET A 229 -8.90 1.48 -6.83
N ARG A 230 -8.09 2.45 -6.40
CA ARG A 230 -7.77 3.64 -7.21
C ARG A 230 -6.97 3.30 -8.46
N CYS A 231 -6.01 2.39 -8.36
CA CYS A 231 -5.25 1.92 -9.52
C CYS A 231 -6.17 1.23 -10.54
N PHE A 232 -7.08 0.37 -10.08
CA PHE A 232 -8.09 -0.24 -10.95
C PHE A 232 -8.96 0.82 -11.64
N MET A 233 -9.45 1.82 -10.90
CA MET A 233 -10.27 2.91 -11.47
C MET A 233 -9.50 3.70 -12.54
N GLU A 234 -8.22 4.02 -12.31
CA GLU A 234 -7.37 4.70 -13.31
C GLU A 234 -7.17 3.86 -14.56
N VAL A 235 -6.98 2.54 -14.40
CA VAL A 235 -6.68 1.65 -15.53
C VAL A 235 -7.93 1.28 -16.32
N GLN A 236 -9.08 1.08 -15.68
CA GLN A 236 -10.27 0.50 -16.32
C GLN A 236 -11.43 1.47 -16.49
N LEU A 237 -11.64 2.41 -15.55
CA LEU A 237 -12.88 3.20 -15.49
C LEU A 237 -12.73 4.64 -15.98
N ARG A 238 -11.50 5.13 -16.08
CA ARG A 238 -11.22 6.52 -16.47
C ARG A 238 -11.17 6.78 -17.97
N GLY A 239 -11.20 5.73 -18.80
CA GLY A 239 -11.17 5.88 -20.26
C GLY A 239 -9.87 6.52 -20.79
N ALA A 240 -8.73 6.29 -20.14
CA ALA A 240 -7.44 6.77 -20.65
C ALA A 240 -7.10 6.10 -21.99
N GLU A 241 -6.51 6.84 -22.93
CA GLU A 241 -6.13 6.32 -24.25
C GLU A 241 -5.19 5.11 -24.16
N ASN A 242 -4.26 5.13 -23.21
CA ASN A 242 -3.30 4.05 -23.00
C ASN A 242 -3.84 2.90 -22.11
N ALA A 243 -5.09 2.97 -21.63
CA ALA A 243 -5.69 1.94 -20.80
C ALA A 243 -5.57 0.51 -21.38
N PRO A 244 -5.77 0.27 -22.69
CA PRO A 244 -5.61 -1.08 -23.26
C PRO A 244 -4.19 -1.66 -23.06
N GLU A 245 -3.16 -0.84 -23.21
CA GLU A 245 -1.76 -1.25 -22.99
C GLU A 245 -1.51 -1.57 -21.51
N TRP A 246 -2.01 -0.74 -20.59
CA TRP A 246 -1.88 -1.00 -19.15
C TRP A 246 -2.59 -2.31 -18.75
N CYS A 247 -3.76 -2.58 -19.34
CA CYS A 247 -4.50 -3.82 -19.13
C CYS A 247 -3.76 -5.05 -19.65
N LEU A 248 -3.09 -4.93 -20.80
CA LEU A 248 -2.22 -5.97 -21.35
C LEU A 248 -1.06 -6.26 -20.39
N VAL A 249 -0.36 -5.23 -19.92
CA VAL A 249 0.75 -5.36 -18.95
C VAL A 249 0.31 -6.08 -17.68
N LEU A 250 -0.85 -5.73 -17.13
CA LEU A 250 -1.41 -6.37 -15.93
C LEU A 250 -1.82 -7.83 -16.21
N THR A 251 -2.34 -8.11 -17.40
CA THR A 251 -2.70 -9.46 -17.83
C THR A 251 -1.46 -10.33 -17.94
N GLU A 252 -0.44 -9.89 -18.67
CA GLU A 252 0.83 -10.60 -18.79
C GLU A 252 1.51 -10.79 -17.43
N TYR A 253 1.46 -9.79 -16.55
CA TYR A 253 1.95 -9.91 -15.18
C TYR A 253 1.26 -11.06 -14.44
N ARG A 254 -0.07 -11.07 -14.41
CA ARG A 254 -0.88 -12.10 -13.75
C ARG A 254 -0.68 -13.49 -14.36
N GLU A 255 -0.54 -13.59 -15.68
CA GLU A 255 -0.29 -14.87 -16.36
C GLU A 255 1.10 -15.40 -16.08
N GLY A 256 2.12 -14.53 -16.01
CA GLY A 256 3.47 -14.90 -15.59
C GLY A 256 3.53 -15.44 -14.15
N LEU A 257 2.60 -15.03 -13.28
CA LEU A 257 2.49 -15.56 -11.91
C LEU A 257 1.92 -17.00 -11.83
N LYS A 258 1.63 -17.67 -12.95
CA LYS A 258 1.24 -19.09 -12.96
C LYS A 258 2.39 -20.06 -12.71
N SER A 259 3.63 -19.59 -12.88
CA SER A 259 4.81 -20.44 -12.75
C SER A 259 5.77 -19.85 -11.71
N PRO A 260 6.26 -20.68 -10.76
CA PRO A 260 7.20 -20.22 -9.73
C PRO A 260 8.50 -19.67 -10.33
N ASP A 261 8.93 -20.20 -11.48
CA ASP A 261 10.20 -19.84 -12.15
C ASP A 261 10.20 -18.41 -12.73
N TYR A 262 9.02 -17.81 -12.88
CA TYR A 262 8.86 -16.47 -13.46
C TYR A 262 8.95 -15.35 -12.40
N MET A 263 9.04 -15.71 -11.12
CA MET A 263 9.21 -14.77 -10.01
C MET A 263 10.69 -14.62 -9.63
N PRO A 264 11.41 -13.59 -10.13
CA PRO A 264 11.08 -12.18 -9.91
C PRO A 264 11.05 -11.32 -11.20
N LYS A 265 11.18 -11.92 -12.39
CA LYS A 265 11.42 -11.20 -13.65
C LYS A 265 10.17 -10.50 -14.17
N THR A 266 9.00 -11.13 -14.07
CA THR A 266 7.75 -10.60 -14.65
C THR A 266 7.39 -9.20 -14.15
N PHE A 267 7.69 -8.86 -12.89
CA PHE A 267 7.44 -7.53 -12.32
C PHE A 267 8.26 -6.40 -12.99
N HIS A 268 9.35 -6.76 -13.66
CA HIS A 268 10.30 -5.87 -14.31
C HIS A 268 10.32 -6.01 -15.84
N ASN A 269 9.57 -6.97 -16.41
CA ASN A 269 9.52 -7.18 -17.84
C ASN A 269 8.81 -6.00 -18.53
N PRO A 270 9.43 -5.39 -19.55
CA PRO A 270 8.81 -4.33 -20.31
C PRO A 270 7.79 -4.91 -21.31
N SER A 271 6.71 -4.16 -21.52
CA SER A 271 5.82 -4.32 -22.66
C SER A 271 6.47 -3.83 -23.95
N LYS A 272 5.76 -3.93 -25.07
CA LYS A 272 6.20 -3.36 -26.36
C LYS A 272 6.39 -1.85 -26.28
N ALA A 273 5.57 -1.15 -25.49
CA ALA A 273 5.69 0.28 -25.23
C ALA A 273 6.75 0.64 -24.15
N GLY A 274 7.50 -0.35 -23.66
CA GLY A 274 8.51 -0.15 -22.62
C GLY A 274 7.95 0.02 -21.20
N ILE A 275 6.62 -0.06 -21.02
CA ILE A 275 5.95 0.05 -19.72
C ILE A 275 6.15 -1.26 -18.96
N ARG A 276 6.51 -1.20 -17.68
CA ARG A 276 6.65 -2.38 -16.82
C ARG A 276 5.54 -2.42 -15.78
N PRO A 277 5.19 -3.59 -15.23
CA PRO A 277 4.24 -3.68 -14.12
C PRO A 277 4.60 -2.74 -12.96
N ILE A 278 5.88 -2.70 -12.56
CA ILE A 278 6.35 -1.79 -11.51
C ILE A 278 6.05 -0.31 -11.79
N ASP A 279 5.99 0.12 -13.05
CA ASP A 279 5.72 1.52 -13.39
C ASP A 279 4.25 1.88 -13.10
N ILE A 280 3.33 0.96 -13.35
CA ILE A 280 1.90 1.10 -12.98
C ILE A 280 1.77 1.19 -11.45
N ALA A 281 2.48 0.33 -10.71
CA ALA A 281 2.46 0.35 -9.25
C ALA A 281 3.03 1.65 -8.67
N LYS A 282 4.16 2.10 -9.22
CA LYS A 282 4.80 3.35 -8.79
C LYS A 282 3.92 4.56 -9.10
N GLU A 283 3.25 4.58 -10.25
CA GLU A 283 2.33 5.68 -10.58
C GLU A 283 1.10 5.71 -9.67
N ALA A 284 0.53 4.54 -9.35
CA ALA A 284 -0.54 4.45 -8.36
C ALA A 284 -0.11 4.96 -6.99
N LEU A 285 1.09 4.56 -6.53
CA LEU A 285 1.64 4.98 -5.24
C LEU A 285 2.09 6.45 -5.22
N ARG A 286 2.42 7.02 -6.40
CA ARG A 286 2.69 8.45 -6.55
C ARG A 286 1.41 9.24 -6.33
N LEU A 287 0.35 8.93 -7.07
CA LEU A 287 -0.91 9.67 -6.95
C LEU A 287 -1.66 9.39 -5.64
N TYR A 288 -1.56 8.16 -5.13
CA TYR A 288 -2.34 7.66 -4.00
C TYR A 288 -1.45 6.99 -2.96
N PRO A 289 -0.52 7.72 -2.32
CA PRO A 289 0.36 7.13 -1.33
C PRO A 289 -0.44 6.62 -0.11
N PRO A 290 -0.20 5.38 0.34
CA PRO A 290 -0.75 4.82 1.58
C PRO A 290 -0.66 5.75 2.79
N SER A 291 0.50 6.41 2.93
CA SER A 291 0.75 7.43 3.94
C SER A 291 0.79 8.79 3.25
N ARG A 292 -0.33 9.52 3.31
CA ARG A 292 -0.40 10.86 2.72
C ARG A 292 0.41 11.89 3.50
N ARG A 293 0.38 11.78 4.82
CA ARG A 293 1.01 12.73 5.75
C ARG A 293 1.64 12.00 6.91
N VAL A 294 2.80 12.47 7.33
CA VAL A 294 3.50 11.98 8.51
C VAL A 294 3.65 13.13 9.48
N HIS A 295 3.10 12.97 10.68
CA HIS A 295 3.21 13.95 11.75
C HIS A 295 4.29 13.55 12.73
N ARG A 296 5.05 14.53 13.20
CA ARG A 296 6.07 14.40 14.24
C ARG A 296 5.95 15.54 15.22
N ASP A 297 6.14 15.25 16.50
CA ASP A 297 6.27 16.25 17.56
C ASP A 297 7.75 16.37 17.94
N PHE A 298 8.38 17.49 17.59
CA PHE A 298 9.75 17.79 17.99
C PHE A 298 9.71 18.83 19.11
N ASP A 299 9.96 18.38 20.34
CA ASP A 299 9.97 19.19 21.56
C ASP A 299 8.74 20.13 21.73
N GLY A 300 7.55 19.64 21.38
CA GLY A 300 6.28 20.36 21.50
C GLY A 300 5.78 21.00 20.20
N GLU A 301 6.61 21.03 19.15
CA GLU A 301 6.27 21.60 17.85
C GLU A 301 5.82 20.49 16.88
N ILE A 302 4.62 20.62 16.32
CA ILE A 302 4.07 19.61 15.39
C ILE A 302 4.55 19.91 13.97
N HIS A 303 5.42 19.06 13.44
CA HIS A 303 5.85 19.06 12.06
C HIS A 303 5.05 18.06 11.21
N ARG A 304 4.86 18.39 9.93
CA ARG A 304 4.07 17.60 8.99
C ARG A 304 4.79 17.43 7.66
N ALA A 305 5.18 16.22 7.33
CA ALA A 305 5.60 15.86 5.97
C ALA A 305 4.36 15.54 5.13
N ASP A 306 4.13 16.30 4.04
CA ASP A 306 3.03 16.05 3.10
C ASP A 306 3.53 15.27 1.88
N ILE A 307 3.54 13.94 2.02
CA ILE A 307 4.03 13.00 1.00
C ILE A 307 3.21 13.12 -0.29
N GLU A 308 1.89 13.23 -0.17
CA GLU A 308 0.99 13.37 -1.30
C GLU A 308 1.29 14.62 -2.13
N ALA A 309 1.51 15.76 -1.47
CA ALA A 309 1.89 16.99 -2.15
C ALA A 309 3.26 16.87 -2.85
N ARG A 310 4.24 16.17 -2.25
CA ARG A 310 5.55 15.93 -2.88
C ARG A 310 5.44 15.03 -4.10
N HIS A 311 4.66 13.95 -4.00
CA HIS A 311 4.45 13.03 -5.11
C HIS A 311 3.71 13.66 -6.30
N ARG A 312 2.82 14.62 -6.01
CA ARG A 312 2.07 15.41 -7.00
C ARG A 312 2.79 16.71 -7.40
N SER A 313 4.10 16.80 -7.20
CA SER A 313 4.91 17.93 -7.67
C SER A 313 5.43 17.71 -9.08
N LYS A 314 5.89 18.80 -9.72
CA LYS A 314 6.53 18.79 -11.05
C LYS A 314 7.80 17.91 -11.09
N LEU A 315 8.47 17.66 -9.96
CA LEU A 315 9.67 16.80 -9.90
C LEU A 315 9.40 15.35 -10.32
N LEU A 316 8.25 14.81 -9.92
CA LEU A 316 7.83 13.43 -10.24
C LEU A 316 6.73 13.41 -11.29
N GLY A 317 5.96 14.48 -11.39
CA GLY A 317 4.78 14.59 -12.22
C GLY A 317 4.98 15.33 -13.54
N GLY A 318 6.12 15.97 -13.78
CA GLY A 318 6.31 16.81 -14.97
C GLY A 318 5.21 17.85 -15.11
N ASP A 319 4.75 18.07 -16.35
CA ASP A 319 3.74 19.09 -16.67
C ASP A 319 2.29 18.70 -16.28
N ASP A 320 2.06 17.43 -15.98
CA ASP A 320 0.74 16.86 -15.69
C ASP A 320 0.75 16.04 -14.38
N PRO A 321 1.13 16.63 -13.24
CA PRO A 321 1.42 15.89 -12.03
C PRO A 321 0.22 15.22 -11.38
N LEU A 322 -0.99 15.54 -11.82
CA LEU A 322 -2.24 14.99 -11.30
C LEU A 322 -2.81 13.88 -12.18
N VAL A 323 -2.20 13.62 -13.35
CA VAL A 323 -2.66 12.61 -14.32
C VAL A 323 -1.93 11.30 -14.08
N PHE A 324 -2.68 10.20 -14.08
CA PHE A 324 -2.12 8.84 -13.99
C PHE A 324 -1.47 8.48 -15.33
N ARG A 325 -0.14 8.44 -15.36
CA ARG A 325 0.64 8.14 -16.57
C ARG A 325 1.87 7.29 -16.24
N PRO A 326 1.76 5.95 -16.19
CA PRO A 326 2.86 5.04 -15.86
C PRO A 326 4.12 5.23 -16.71
N GLU A 327 3.97 5.67 -17.96
CA GLU A 327 5.04 5.92 -18.92
C GLU A 327 6.08 6.91 -18.40
N ARG A 328 5.68 7.84 -17.52
CA ARG A 328 6.61 8.86 -16.98
C ARG A 328 7.79 8.25 -16.24
N TRP A 329 7.62 7.06 -15.67
CA TRP A 329 8.66 6.37 -14.91
C TRP A 329 9.84 5.94 -15.76
N GLN A 330 9.70 5.93 -17.09
CA GLN A 330 10.81 5.74 -18.02
C GLN A 330 11.78 6.93 -18.01
N ASN A 331 11.28 8.13 -17.71
CA ASN A 331 12.04 9.39 -17.72
C ASN A 331 12.46 9.86 -16.32
N ILE A 332 12.02 9.15 -15.25
CA ILE A 332 12.44 9.45 -13.89
C ILE A 332 13.77 8.73 -13.61
N CYS A 333 14.81 9.52 -13.32
CA CYS A 333 16.18 9.04 -13.10
C CYS A 333 16.70 8.14 -14.24
N PRO A 334 16.67 8.59 -15.52
CA PRO A 334 16.86 7.73 -16.69
C PRO A 334 18.18 6.97 -16.66
N ASP A 335 19.30 7.63 -16.32
CA ASP A 335 20.62 6.98 -16.27
C ASP A 335 20.71 5.90 -15.18
N LYS A 336 20.17 6.19 -13.98
CA LYS A 336 20.15 5.25 -12.86
C LYS A 336 19.26 4.04 -13.18
N ARG A 337 18.19 4.29 -13.95
CA ARG A 337 17.20 3.30 -14.37
C ARG A 337 17.75 2.39 -15.47
N ALA A 338 18.36 2.96 -16.51
CA ALA A 338 19.05 2.22 -17.58
C ALA A 338 20.09 1.27 -16.99
N LYS A 339 21.00 1.78 -16.15
CA LYS A 339 22.01 0.98 -15.44
C LYS A 339 21.41 -0.15 -14.60
N PHE A 340 20.28 0.10 -13.93
CA PHE A 340 19.63 -0.95 -13.15
C PHE A 340 19.10 -2.09 -14.04
N TYR A 341 18.48 -1.77 -15.18
CA TYR A 341 17.88 -2.79 -16.04
C TYR A 341 18.89 -3.51 -16.94
N GLU A 342 19.90 -2.81 -17.45
CA GLU A 342 21.01 -3.41 -18.23
C GLU A 342 21.77 -4.45 -17.40
N GLU A 343 21.99 -4.17 -16.12
CA GLU A 343 22.76 -5.02 -15.21
C GLU A 343 21.87 -5.85 -14.28
N MET A 344 20.56 -5.95 -14.52
CA MET A 344 19.64 -6.73 -13.67
C MET A 344 19.97 -8.24 -13.71
N THR A 345 20.63 -8.69 -14.78
CA THR A 345 21.13 -10.05 -14.95
C THR A 345 22.62 -10.21 -14.60
N ALA A 346 23.30 -9.14 -14.17
CA ALA A 346 24.70 -9.16 -13.76
C ALA A 346 24.89 -9.77 -12.35
N GLU A 347 26.13 -9.81 -11.87
CA GLU A 347 26.46 -10.30 -10.52
C GLU A 347 25.57 -9.67 -9.44
N ALA A 348 25.16 -10.49 -8.46
CA ALA A 348 24.12 -10.14 -7.50
C ALA A 348 24.40 -8.85 -6.70
N ASP A 349 25.67 -8.55 -6.41
CA ASP A 349 26.06 -7.35 -5.67
C ASP A 349 25.98 -6.06 -6.50
N GLN A 350 26.31 -6.13 -7.80
CA GLN A 350 26.23 -5.00 -8.71
C GLN A 350 24.76 -4.60 -8.96
N ALA A 351 23.89 -5.59 -9.26
CA ALA A 351 22.46 -5.36 -9.44
C ALA A 351 21.81 -4.71 -8.20
N LYS A 352 22.22 -5.16 -7.01
CA LYS A 352 21.76 -4.62 -5.72
C LYS A 352 22.22 -3.18 -5.48
N ARG A 353 23.45 -2.84 -5.88
CA ARG A 353 23.98 -1.47 -5.79
C ARG A 353 23.20 -0.53 -6.72
N ASN A 354 22.97 -0.93 -7.96
CA ASN A 354 22.21 -0.11 -8.92
C ASN A 354 20.76 0.09 -8.50
N LYS A 355 20.10 -0.97 -7.99
CA LYS A 355 18.76 -0.85 -7.41
C LYS A 355 18.70 0.18 -6.28
N SER A 356 19.71 0.15 -5.39
CA SER A 356 19.79 1.09 -4.26
C SER A 356 20.04 2.53 -4.73
N ASN A 357 20.87 2.71 -5.76
CA ASN A 357 21.11 4.00 -6.39
C ASN A 357 19.85 4.57 -7.05
N LEU A 358 19.10 3.75 -7.78
CA LEU A 358 17.81 4.14 -8.37
C LEU A 358 16.82 4.56 -7.28
N LYS A 359 16.61 3.72 -6.25
CA LYS A 359 15.70 4.04 -5.13
C LYS A 359 16.09 5.34 -4.43
N ARG A 360 17.39 5.59 -4.24
CA ARG A 360 17.89 6.85 -3.68
C ARG A 360 17.60 8.05 -4.59
N GLY A 361 17.76 7.92 -5.90
CA GLY A 361 17.40 8.97 -6.86
C GLY A 361 15.91 9.30 -6.83
N GLU A 362 15.05 8.28 -6.76
CA GLU A 362 13.61 8.48 -6.64
C GLU A 362 13.24 9.17 -5.31
N LEU A 363 13.92 8.78 -4.22
CA LEU A 363 13.74 9.40 -2.90
C LEU A 363 14.18 10.87 -2.87
N GLU A 364 15.29 11.21 -3.54
CA GLU A 364 15.79 12.59 -3.71
C GLU A 364 14.77 13.48 -4.44
N LEU A 365 13.98 12.90 -5.35
CA LEU A 365 12.87 13.58 -6.04
C LEU A 365 11.57 13.61 -5.21
N GLY A 366 11.57 13.01 -4.03
CA GLY A 366 10.44 13.01 -3.10
C GLY A 366 9.56 11.76 -3.18
N PHE A 367 9.92 10.71 -3.93
CA PHE A 367 9.13 9.48 -3.99
C PHE A 367 9.35 8.61 -2.75
N MET A 368 8.41 8.67 -1.82
CA MET A 368 8.45 8.03 -0.51
C MET A 368 7.08 7.46 -0.09
N PRO A 369 6.43 6.60 -0.90
CA PRO A 369 5.04 6.15 -0.68
C PRO A 369 4.78 5.44 0.65
N PHE A 370 5.85 4.97 1.27
CA PHE A 370 5.85 4.19 2.49
C PHE A 370 6.60 4.87 3.65
N ALA A 371 6.88 6.17 3.55
CA ALA A 371 7.52 6.98 4.60
C ALA A 371 8.80 6.36 5.18
N THR A 372 9.60 5.65 4.36
CA THR A 372 10.88 4.98 4.71
C THR A 372 10.85 3.90 5.79
N LEU A 373 9.73 3.67 6.49
CA LEU A 373 9.62 2.77 7.65
C LEU A 373 8.73 1.54 7.38
N CYS A 374 8.03 1.45 6.26
CA CYS A 374 7.16 0.30 6.00
C CYS A 374 8.00 -0.97 5.82
N THR A 375 7.65 -2.00 6.58
CA THR A 375 8.23 -3.33 6.46
C THR A 375 7.96 -3.92 5.07
N ALA A 376 6.82 -3.63 4.43
CA ALA A 376 6.41 -4.23 3.17
C ALA A 376 7.19 -3.74 1.91
N ASP A 377 7.98 -2.66 2.02
CA ASP A 377 8.87 -2.15 0.96
C ASP A 377 10.36 -2.14 1.39
N SER A 378 10.71 -3.02 2.34
CA SER A 378 12.09 -3.16 2.78
C SER A 378 12.92 -4.03 1.82
N LYS A 379 14.23 -4.07 2.05
CA LYS A 379 15.13 -4.94 1.28
C LYS A 379 14.74 -6.41 1.45
N GLU A 380 14.29 -6.76 2.65
CA GLU A 380 13.90 -8.11 3.06
C GLU A 380 12.58 -8.56 2.40
N THR A 381 11.61 -7.66 2.20
CA THR A 381 10.32 -8.00 1.61
C THR A 381 10.28 -7.91 0.09
N LYS A 382 11.41 -7.57 -0.56
CA LYS A 382 11.61 -7.63 -2.02
C LYS A 382 10.47 -6.95 -2.83
N GLY A 383 9.92 -5.85 -2.31
CA GLY A 383 8.84 -5.09 -2.96
C GLY A 383 7.47 -5.78 -2.93
N PHE A 384 7.20 -6.61 -1.91
CA PHE A 384 5.94 -7.34 -1.72
C PHE A 384 4.70 -6.46 -1.92
N ALA A 385 4.66 -5.28 -1.30
CA ALA A 385 3.49 -4.39 -1.37
C ALA A 385 3.11 -4.01 -2.81
N MET A 386 4.07 -3.57 -3.63
CA MET A 386 3.80 -3.18 -5.02
C MET A 386 3.34 -4.36 -5.86
N LYS A 387 3.96 -5.54 -5.68
CA LYS A 387 3.58 -6.77 -6.37
C LYS A 387 2.16 -7.21 -6.00
N MET A 388 1.82 -7.17 -4.72
CA MET A 388 0.48 -7.51 -4.24
C MET A 388 -0.56 -6.52 -4.77
N ILE A 389 -0.27 -5.21 -4.76
CA ILE A 389 -1.15 -4.21 -5.37
C ILE A 389 -1.45 -4.57 -6.83
N LEU A 390 -0.43 -4.86 -7.63
CA LEU A 390 -0.64 -5.20 -9.04
C LEU A 390 -1.36 -6.53 -9.24
N LEU A 391 -1.09 -7.54 -8.42
CA LEU A 391 -1.80 -8.81 -8.49
C LEU A 391 -3.31 -8.57 -8.29
N LEU A 392 -3.67 -7.85 -7.24
CA LEU A 392 -5.07 -7.56 -6.93
C LEU A 392 -5.73 -6.67 -8.00
N VAL A 393 -5.03 -5.66 -8.51
CA VAL A 393 -5.52 -4.85 -9.63
C VAL A 393 -5.72 -5.72 -10.88
N ALA A 394 -4.78 -6.59 -11.21
CA ALA A 394 -4.89 -7.48 -12.37
C ALA A 394 -6.02 -8.51 -12.24
N VAL A 395 -6.36 -8.92 -11.02
CA VAL A 395 -7.53 -9.76 -10.72
C VAL A 395 -8.82 -8.98 -10.94
N LEU A 396 -8.93 -7.77 -10.41
CA LEU A 396 -10.10 -6.89 -10.65
C LEU A 396 -10.26 -6.58 -12.14
N CYS A 397 -9.18 -6.20 -12.82
CA CYS A 397 -9.17 -5.95 -14.27
C CYS A 397 -9.64 -7.18 -15.03
N ARG A 398 -9.25 -8.41 -14.65
CA ARG A 398 -9.74 -9.64 -15.31
C ARG A 398 -11.23 -9.80 -15.12
N GLY A 399 -11.68 -9.75 -13.87
CA GLY A 399 -13.01 -10.21 -13.49
C GLY A 399 -14.11 -9.20 -13.82
N LEU A 400 -13.77 -7.92 -13.89
CA LEU A 400 -14.73 -6.86 -14.21
C LEU A 400 -14.68 -6.40 -15.67
N ASN A 401 -13.70 -6.85 -16.46
CA ASN A 401 -13.45 -6.37 -17.82
C ASN A 401 -14.68 -6.43 -18.71
N GLY A 402 -15.11 -5.30 -19.27
CA GLY A 402 -16.14 -5.25 -20.31
C GLY A 402 -17.52 -5.78 -19.92
N HIS A 403 -17.76 -6.07 -18.63
CA HIS A 403 -19.03 -6.56 -18.10
C HIS A 403 -19.66 -5.60 -17.10
N TRP A 404 -18.87 -4.64 -16.61
CA TRP A 404 -19.26 -3.68 -15.60
C TRP A 404 -18.81 -2.30 -16.04
N GLU A 405 -19.70 -1.33 -15.92
CA GLU A 405 -19.45 0.07 -16.26
C GLU A 405 -19.72 0.99 -15.07
N LEU A 406 -19.11 2.16 -15.13
CA LEU A 406 -19.44 3.26 -14.26
C LEU A 406 -20.79 3.86 -14.73
N PRO A 407 -21.81 4.00 -13.86
CA PRO A 407 -23.05 4.65 -14.25
C PRO A 407 -22.80 6.08 -14.75
N GLU A 408 -23.55 6.55 -15.76
CA GLU A 408 -23.39 7.89 -16.35
C GLU A 408 -23.47 9.04 -15.32
N SER A 409 -24.16 8.81 -14.20
CA SER A 409 -24.30 9.77 -13.10
C SER A 409 -23.04 9.94 -12.24
N GLU A 410 -22.08 9.03 -12.34
CA GLU A 410 -20.87 9.03 -11.52
C GLU A 410 -19.70 9.68 -12.26
N THR A 411 -19.10 10.70 -11.66
CA THR A 411 -17.93 11.39 -12.24
C THR A 411 -16.69 11.15 -11.40
N LEU A 412 -15.58 10.74 -12.04
CA LEU A 412 -14.30 10.54 -11.37
C LEU A 412 -13.43 11.80 -11.43
N HIS A 413 -13.06 12.34 -10.27
CA HIS A 413 -12.19 13.51 -10.16
C HIS A 413 -10.77 13.26 -10.67
N VAL A 414 -10.06 14.31 -11.11
CA VAL A 414 -8.64 14.27 -11.51
C VAL A 414 -7.79 15.12 -10.53
N PRO A 415 -6.94 14.53 -9.68
CA PRO A 415 -6.79 13.09 -9.42
C PRO A 415 -7.99 12.55 -8.63
N LEU A 416 -8.12 11.23 -8.48
CA LEU A 416 -9.17 10.62 -7.68
C LEU A 416 -9.06 11.15 -6.24
N GLU A 417 -10.20 11.40 -5.61
CA GLU A 417 -10.22 11.83 -4.22
C GLU A 417 -9.48 10.85 -3.29
N SER A 418 -8.63 11.40 -2.43
CA SER A 418 -7.84 10.63 -1.48
C SER A 418 -8.50 10.50 -0.10
N GLY A 419 -9.73 11.00 0.05
CA GLY A 419 -10.54 10.86 1.27
C GLY A 419 -10.76 9.39 1.64
N ARG A 420 -11.01 9.12 2.93
CA ARG A 420 -11.32 7.76 3.38
C ARG A 420 -12.77 7.38 3.07
N GLU A 421 -13.64 8.38 3.01
CA GLU A 421 -15.04 8.32 2.58
C GLU A 421 -15.18 8.07 1.06
N ALA A 422 -14.21 8.58 0.30
CA ALA A 422 -14.28 8.65 -1.15
C ALA A 422 -14.49 7.26 -1.76
N TYR A 423 -15.52 7.17 -2.62
CA TYR A 423 -15.91 5.98 -3.36
C TYR A 423 -16.37 4.79 -2.50
N GLY A 424 -16.62 4.96 -1.20
CA GLY A 424 -17.14 3.88 -0.34
C GLY A 424 -18.52 3.35 -0.77
N ALA A 425 -19.31 4.19 -1.44
CA ALA A 425 -20.60 3.85 -2.00
C ALA A 425 -20.58 3.63 -3.53
N LEU A 426 -19.40 3.66 -4.16
CA LEU A 426 -19.29 3.57 -5.62
C LEU A 426 -19.79 2.22 -6.11
N ARG A 427 -20.83 2.24 -6.94
CA ARG A 427 -21.42 1.04 -7.53
C ARG A 427 -21.17 0.99 -9.03
N LEU A 428 -20.67 -0.14 -9.50
CA LEU A 428 -20.62 -0.45 -10.92
C LEU A 428 -21.92 -1.13 -11.33
N LYS A 429 -22.36 -0.88 -12.56
CA LYS A 429 -23.56 -1.46 -13.15
C LYS A 429 -23.16 -2.51 -14.17
N LYS A 430 -23.88 -3.64 -14.20
CA LYS A 430 -23.70 -4.67 -15.20
C LYS A 430 -24.19 -4.19 -16.57
N ILE A 431 -23.38 -4.43 -17.61
CA ILE A 431 -23.69 -4.11 -19.02
C ILE A 431 -24.73 -5.07 -19.59
#